data_AF-A0A6N6N4L3-F1
#
_entry.id   AF-A0A6N6N4L3-F1
#
_cell.length_a   1.000
_cell.length_b   1.000
_cell.length_c   1.000
_cell.angle_alpha   90.00
_cell.angle_beta   90.00
_cell.angle_gamma   90.00
#
_symmetry.space_group_name_H-M   'P 1'
#
loop_
_entity.id
_entity.type
_entity.pdbx_description
1 polymer ?
#
loop_
_entity_poly.entity_id
_entity_poly.type
_entity_poly.pdbx_seq_one_letter_code
_entity_poly.pdbx_strand_id
1 'polypeptide(L)'
;MTVSSTQNRVEYVGNGSTAGFAVPFMFTRDSDLLVVLRDRSGVETVQQQGTGYTLSGAGQQNGGVCTMASAPLAGERLVIKREPSMVQETDYLENDAFPAQSHEAALDLLTMICQSLSERLDRTVSLRLSSAVTGVEVPDPQPGRVLAWNENGDNLANRELAAQGLLALPLAVSQGGTGEQTPGAALAALGGEPADPDILKADRAGQSLLVSVAEPYVAVQDAVVPEVDLNARGRFVWTLEQDRMFPLLVPQEQGEWHFNIYTQGHALTLDPGYAGRTVGEPEAGADMHRLALVHDGVSATLCVDNRGV
;
A
#
# COMPACT_ATOMS: atom_id res chain seq x y z
N MET A 1 -21.17 -56.16 31.50
CA MET A 1 -20.01 -55.52 30.89
C MET A 1 -19.97 -54.08 31.34
N THR A 2 -18.79 -53.55 31.66
CA THR A 2 -18.68 -52.16 32.12
C THR A 2 -17.54 -51.44 31.43
N VAL A 3 -17.75 -50.20 31.03
CA VAL A 3 -16.70 -49.34 30.46
C VAL A 3 -15.80 -48.81 31.58
N SER A 4 -14.66 -49.48 31.80
CA SER A 4 -13.69 -49.11 32.84
C SER A 4 -12.50 -48.28 32.34
N SER A 5 -12.25 -48.29 31.03
CA SER A 5 -11.18 -47.50 30.41
C SER A 5 -11.66 -46.10 30.05
N THR A 6 -10.81 -45.10 30.25
CA THR A 6 -11.01 -43.73 29.77
C THR A 6 -10.47 -43.52 28.35
N GLN A 7 -9.74 -44.49 27.79
CA GLN A 7 -9.21 -44.40 26.44
C GLN A 7 -10.36 -44.48 25.42
N ASN A 8 -10.45 -43.46 24.57
CA ASN A 8 -11.46 -43.33 23.52
C ASN A 8 -10.88 -42.86 22.18
N ARG A 9 -9.56 -42.69 22.10
CA ARG A 9 -8.79 -42.24 20.94
C ARG A 9 -7.44 -42.94 20.89
N VAL A 10 -7.01 -43.33 19.69
CA VAL A 10 -5.68 -43.86 19.40
C VAL A 10 -5.16 -43.29 18.09
N GLU A 11 -3.84 -43.22 17.96
CA GLU A 11 -3.15 -42.66 16.80
C GLU A 11 -2.01 -43.57 16.37
N TYR A 12 -1.87 -43.75 15.06
CA TYR A 12 -0.84 -44.58 14.42
C TYR A 12 -0.12 -43.79 13.34
N VAL A 13 1.17 -44.06 13.16
CA VAL A 13 1.97 -43.49 12.07
C VAL A 13 1.98 -44.47 10.90
N GLY A 14 1.71 -43.97 9.70
CA GLY A 14 1.75 -44.75 8.47
C GLY A 14 3.18 -45.14 8.07
N ASN A 15 3.31 -46.30 7.45
CA ASN A 15 4.56 -46.82 6.89
C ASN A 15 4.41 -47.31 5.43
N GLY A 16 3.22 -47.17 4.84
CA GLY A 16 2.87 -47.60 3.49
C GLY A 16 2.65 -49.10 3.31
N SER A 17 2.63 -49.90 4.38
CA SER A 17 2.51 -51.37 4.29
C SER A 17 1.54 -51.97 5.32
N THR A 18 1.53 -51.46 6.55
CA THR A 18 0.63 -51.93 7.60
C THR A 18 -0.79 -51.42 7.33
N ALA A 19 -1.74 -52.34 7.17
CA ALA A 19 -3.15 -52.04 6.98
C ALA A 19 -4.01 -52.28 8.23
N GLY A 20 -3.58 -53.18 9.13
CA GLY A 20 -4.31 -53.54 10.35
C GLY A 20 -3.82 -52.77 11.57
N PHE A 21 -4.73 -52.08 12.25
CA PHE A 21 -4.46 -51.25 13.42
C PHE A 21 -5.37 -51.65 14.57
N ALA A 22 -4.80 -51.87 15.76
CA ALA A 22 -5.59 -52.22 16.92
C ALA A 22 -6.49 -51.06 17.37
N VAL A 23 -7.66 -51.36 17.92
CA VAL A 23 -8.53 -50.42 18.59
C VAL A 23 -8.56 -50.85 20.06
N PRO A 24 -7.76 -50.22 20.96
CA PRO A 24 -7.53 -50.73 22.31
C PRO A 24 -8.65 -50.41 23.31
N PHE A 25 -9.83 -50.06 22.80
CA PHE A 25 -10.98 -49.65 23.61
C PHE A 25 -12.27 -50.20 23.03
N MET A 26 -13.25 -50.48 23.89
CA MET A 26 -14.56 -50.97 23.50
C MET A 26 -15.33 -49.95 22.65
N PHE A 27 -16.07 -50.48 21.68
CA PHE A 27 -17.08 -49.78 20.89
C PHE A 27 -18.25 -50.74 20.65
N THR A 28 -19.48 -50.23 20.65
CA THR A 28 -20.71 -51.04 20.58
C THR A 28 -21.03 -51.49 19.16
N ARG A 29 -20.91 -50.58 18.20
CA ARG A 29 -21.13 -50.82 16.78
C ARG A 29 -20.01 -50.20 15.98
N ASP A 30 -19.77 -50.72 14.79
CA ASP A 30 -18.74 -50.19 13.91
C ASP A 30 -18.99 -48.71 13.55
N SER A 31 -20.26 -48.30 13.46
CA SER A 31 -20.68 -46.91 13.22
C SER A 31 -20.33 -45.95 14.36
N ASP A 32 -19.95 -46.46 15.53
CA ASP A 32 -19.60 -45.65 16.70
C ASP A 32 -18.11 -45.25 16.71
N LEU A 33 -17.37 -45.54 15.63
CA LEU A 33 -15.99 -45.13 15.44
C LEU A 33 -15.86 -44.17 14.26
N LEU A 34 -15.10 -43.10 14.47
CA LEU A 34 -14.61 -42.23 13.40
C LEU A 34 -13.15 -42.54 13.12
N VAL A 35 -12.84 -42.76 11.84
CA VAL A 35 -11.48 -42.95 11.34
C VAL A 35 -11.10 -41.75 10.48
N VAL A 36 -9.99 -41.10 10.83
CA VAL A 36 -9.47 -39.91 10.13
C VAL A 36 -8.04 -40.17 9.73
N LEU A 37 -7.71 -39.86 8.47
CA LEU A 37 -6.35 -39.88 7.97
C LEU A 37 -5.87 -38.43 7.85
N ARG A 38 -4.73 -38.12 8.46
CA ARG A 38 -4.07 -36.83 8.36
C ARG A 38 -2.85 -36.95 7.46
N ASP A 39 -2.80 -36.14 6.42
CA ASP A 39 -1.67 -36.11 5.49
C ASP A 39 -0.46 -35.33 6.04
N ARG A 40 0.62 -35.28 5.25
CA ARG A 40 1.86 -34.57 5.62
C ARG A 40 1.69 -33.04 5.66
N SER A 41 0.73 -32.50 4.91
CA SER A 41 0.37 -31.08 4.92
C SER A 41 -0.52 -30.72 6.12
N GLY A 42 -0.96 -31.73 6.88
CA GLY A 42 -1.82 -31.59 8.03
C GLY A 42 -3.31 -31.58 7.72
N VAL A 43 -3.71 -31.87 6.48
CA VAL A 43 -5.11 -31.96 6.06
C VAL A 43 -5.70 -33.26 6.58
N GLU A 44 -6.85 -33.16 7.24
CA GLU A 44 -7.59 -34.30 7.78
C GLU A 44 -8.69 -34.75 6.80
N THR A 45 -8.73 -36.05 6.49
CA THR A 45 -9.75 -36.67 5.64
C THR A 45 -10.46 -37.78 6.40
N VAL A 46 -11.77 -37.63 6.58
CA VAL A 46 -12.64 -38.68 7.16
C VAL A 46 -12.71 -39.86 6.21
N GLN A 47 -12.38 -41.04 6.71
CA GLN A 47 -12.46 -42.29 5.96
C GLN A 47 -13.88 -42.86 6.08
N GLN A 48 -14.37 -43.48 5.01
CA GLN A 48 -15.70 -44.08 4.98
C GLN A 48 -15.62 -45.56 5.30
N GLN A 49 -16.46 -46.04 6.21
CA GLN A 49 -16.54 -47.47 6.53
C GLN A 49 -17.03 -48.26 5.30
N GLY A 50 -16.43 -49.42 5.06
CA GLY A 50 -16.76 -50.32 3.94
C GLY A 50 -15.96 -50.06 2.66
N THR A 51 -15.53 -48.81 2.41
CA THR A 51 -14.70 -48.46 1.24
C THR A 51 -13.29 -48.03 1.62
N GLY A 52 -13.14 -47.19 2.66
CA GLY A 52 -11.85 -46.72 3.17
C GLY A 52 -11.25 -47.62 4.24
N TYR A 53 -12.09 -48.26 5.06
CA TYR A 53 -11.66 -49.20 6.10
C TYR A 53 -12.77 -50.19 6.47
N THR A 54 -12.40 -51.27 7.16
CA THR A 54 -13.30 -52.23 7.78
C THR A 54 -12.97 -52.38 9.26
N LEU A 55 -13.97 -52.71 10.08
CA LEU A 55 -13.82 -52.92 11.51
C LEU A 55 -14.17 -54.36 11.88
N SER A 56 -13.59 -54.80 12.98
CA SER A 56 -13.91 -56.07 13.63
C SER A 56 -13.77 -55.90 15.13
N GLY A 57 -14.50 -56.68 15.93
CA GLY A 57 -14.44 -56.60 17.39
C GLY A 57 -15.44 -55.65 18.04
N ALA A 58 -16.50 -55.23 17.31
CA ALA A 58 -17.64 -54.55 17.92
C ALA A 58 -18.21 -55.36 19.09
N GLY A 59 -18.51 -54.69 20.19
CA GLY A 59 -19.02 -55.29 21.43
C GLY A 59 -17.98 -56.06 22.24
N GLN A 60 -16.71 -56.10 21.84
CA GLN A 60 -15.65 -56.75 22.62
C GLN A 60 -15.07 -55.78 23.65
N GLN A 61 -14.86 -56.25 24.88
CA GLN A 61 -14.36 -55.43 25.99
C GLN A 61 -12.98 -54.80 25.70
N ASN A 62 -12.11 -55.54 25.02
CA ASN A 62 -10.75 -55.10 24.69
C ASN A 62 -10.68 -54.37 23.33
N GLY A 63 -11.84 -54.04 22.74
CA GLY A 63 -11.94 -53.44 21.43
C GLY A 63 -11.65 -54.41 20.30
N GLY A 64 -11.04 -53.90 19.23
CA GLY A 64 -11.09 -54.54 17.92
C GLY A 64 -9.90 -54.23 17.02
N VAL A 65 -10.08 -54.43 15.72
CA VAL A 65 -9.07 -54.11 14.71
C VAL A 65 -9.73 -53.30 13.58
N CYS A 66 -9.10 -52.18 13.24
CA CYS A 66 -9.38 -51.37 12.07
C CYS A 66 -8.43 -51.76 10.94
N THR A 67 -8.99 -52.26 9.85
CA THR A 67 -8.24 -52.64 8.65
C THR A 67 -8.51 -51.63 7.55
N MET A 68 -7.50 -50.84 7.22
CA MET A 68 -7.53 -49.85 6.14
C MET A 68 -7.54 -50.54 4.77
N ALA A 69 -8.32 -50.01 3.82
CA ALA A 69 -8.32 -50.50 2.45
C ALA A 69 -7.02 -50.17 1.70
N SER A 70 -6.42 -49.02 2.02
CA SER A 70 -5.07 -48.65 1.58
C SER A 70 -4.22 -48.32 2.80
N ALA A 71 -3.02 -48.89 2.88
CA ALA A 71 -2.13 -48.70 4.01
C ALA A 71 -1.69 -47.22 4.08
N PRO A 72 -1.87 -46.53 5.22
CA PRO A 72 -1.39 -45.16 5.41
C PRO A 72 0.10 -45.04 5.07
N LEU A 73 0.45 -44.08 4.22
CA LEU A 73 1.81 -43.85 3.72
C LEU A 73 2.73 -43.29 4.80
N ALA A 74 4.04 -43.39 4.57
CA ALA A 74 5.03 -42.79 5.45
C ALA A 74 4.83 -41.26 5.57
N GLY A 75 4.65 -40.78 6.80
CA GLY A 75 4.38 -39.37 7.10
C GLY A 75 2.89 -39.04 7.26
N GLU A 76 1.98 -39.96 6.93
CA GLU A 76 0.56 -39.84 7.28
C GLU A 76 0.31 -40.34 8.70
N ARG A 77 -0.76 -39.84 9.33
CA ARG A 77 -1.20 -40.27 10.65
C ARG A 77 -2.65 -40.75 10.59
N LEU A 78 -2.88 -41.96 11.08
CA LEU A 78 -4.20 -42.53 11.24
C LEU A 78 -4.70 -42.26 12.65
N VAL A 79 -5.85 -41.62 12.78
CA VAL A 79 -6.53 -41.36 14.05
C VAL A 79 -7.82 -42.17 14.07
N ILE A 80 -8.02 -42.94 15.13
CA ILE A 80 -9.24 -43.70 15.37
C ILE A 80 -9.80 -43.21 16.70
N LYS A 81 -11.04 -42.71 16.70
CA LYS A 81 -11.71 -42.24 17.92
C LYS A 81 -13.13 -42.77 18.01
N ARG A 82 -13.66 -42.81 19.23
CA ARG A 82 -15.06 -43.14 19.50
C ARG A 82 -15.96 -41.92 19.24
N GLU A 83 -17.00 -42.11 18.45
CA GLU A 83 -18.03 -41.13 18.12
C GLU A 83 -19.40 -41.82 18.06
N PRO A 84 -19.95 -42.21 19.24
CA PRO A 84 -21.25 -42.89 19.29
C PRO A 84 -22.38 -41.91 18.97
N SER A 85 -23.50 -42.45 18.47
CA SER A 85 -24.71 -41.66 18.24
C SER A 85 -25.28 -41.14 19.57
N MET A 86 -25.55 -39.83 19.64
CA MET A 86 -26.07 -39.17 20.86
C MET A 86 -27.61 -39.29 20.94
N VAL A 87 -28.11 -40.53 20.97
CA VAL A 87 -29.54 -40.85 21.09
C VAL A 87 -29.76 -41.91 22.16
N GLN A 88 -30.94 -41.91 22.77
CA GLN A 88 -31.36 -43.00 23.63
C GLN A 88 -31.98 -44.11 22.77
N GLU A 89 -31.41 -45.31 22.84
CA GLU A 89 -31.86 -46.46 22.05
C GLU A 89 -32.75 -47.44 22.83
N THR A 90 -32.57 -47.49 24.16
CA THR A 90 -33.32 -48.40 25.03
C THR A 90 -34.59 -47.75 25.53
N ASP A 91 -35.72 -48.34 25.18
CA ASP A 91 -37.05 -48.03 25.70
C ASP A 91 -37.49 -49.12 26.70
N TYR A 92 -38.07 -48.72 27.83
CA TYR A 92 -38.56 -49.64 28.85
C TYR A 92 -40.07 -49.76 28.81
N LEU A 93 -40.53 -51.01 28.75
CA LEU A 93 -41.95 -51.32 28.86
C LEU A 93 -42.34 -51.38 30.33
N GLU A 94 -43.47 -50.76 30.64
CA GLU A 94 -44.01 -50.75 32.00
C GLU A 94 -44.46 -52.17 32.40
N ASN A 95 -44.13 -52.58 33.63
CA ASN A 95 -44.46 -53.89 34.22
C ASN A 95 -43.76 -55.13 33.61
N ASP A 96 -42.75 -54.94 32.76
CA ASP A 96 -41.91 -56.06 32.32
C ASP A 96 -40.80 -56.38 33.36
N ALA A 97 -40.26 -57.60 33.30
CA ALA A 97 -39.12 -57.98 34.12
C ALA A 97 -37.90 -57.13 33.76
N PHE A 98 -37.21 -56.61 34.77
CA PHE A 98 -36.08 -55.69 34.56
C PHE A 98 -34.96 -56.33 33.71
N PRO A 99 -34.69 -55.84 32.48
CA PRO A 99 -33.69 -56.41 31.60
C PRO A 99 -32.31 -55.86 31.98
N ALA A 100 -31.70 -56.45 33.02
CA ALA A 100 -30.44 -55.96 33.59
C ALA A 100 -29.32 -55.78 32.56
N GLN A 101 -29.20 -56.69 31.59
CA GLN A 101 -28.19 -56.60 30.53
C GLN A 101 -28.44 -55.41 29.59
N SER A 102 -29.68 -55.18 29.16
CA SER A 102 -30.02 -54.05 28.30
C SER A 102 -29.89 -52.72 29.05
N HIS A 103 -30.15 -52.72 30.35
CA HIS A 103 -29.91 -51.57 31.21
C HIS A 103 -28.42 -51.23 31.33
N GLU A 104 -27.58 -52.22 31.61
CA GLU A 104 -26.13 -52.04 31.67
C GLU A 104 -25.57 -51.53 30.33
N ALA A 105 -25.99 -52.11 29.20
CA ALA A 105 -25.56 -51.67 27.87
C ALA A 105 -25.95 -50.21 27.57
N ALA A 106 -27.13 -49.76 28.04
CA ALA A 106 -27.54 -48.37 27.91
C ALA A 106 -26.67 -47.42 28.74
N LEU A 107 -26.31 -47.81 29.97
CA LEU A 107 -25.40 -47.03 30.83
C LEU A 107 -23.97 -46.99 30.28
N ASP A 108 -23.49 -48.08 29.70
CA ASP A 108 -22.20 -48.14 29.02
C ASP A 108 -22.17 -47.19 27.81
N LEU A 109 -23.21 -47.19 26.98
CA LEU A 109 -23.32 -46.28 25.84
C LEU A 109 -23.35 -44.82 26.30
N LEU A 110 -24.11 -44.49 27.34
CA LEU A 110 -24.14 -43.15 27.93
C LEU A 110 -22.76 -42.74 28.45
N THR A 111 -22.05 -43.66 29.11
CA THR A 111 -20.68 -43.42 29.59
C THR A 111 -19.73 -43.15 28.42
N MET A 112 -19.85 -43.91 27.32
CA MET A 112 -19.08 -43.69 26.10
C MET A 112 -19.38 -42.33 25.46
N ILE A 113 -20.65 -41.91 25.39
CA ILE A 113 -21.04 -40.56 24.92
C ILE A 113 -20.38 -39.48 25.79
N CYS A 114 -20.45 -39.60 27.11
CA CYS A 114 -19.81 -38.66 28.04
C CYS A 114 -18.30 -38.58 27.85
N GLN A 115 -17.61 -39.71 27.66
CA GLN A 115 -16.17 -39.73 27.37
C GLN A 115 -15.85 -39.03 26.04
N SER A 116 -16.62 -39.28 24.98
CA SER A 116 -16.45 -38.61 23.69
C SER A 116 -16.72 -37.10 23.75
N LEU A 117 -17.71 -36.67 24.54
CA LEU A 117 -17.96 -35.25 24.79
C LEU A 117 -16.83 -34.60 25.58
N SER A 118 -16.30 -35.27 26.62
CA SER A 118 -15.16 -34.78 27.39
C SER A 118 -13.94 -34.56 26.50
N GLU A 119 -13.60 -35.54 25.64
CA GLU A 119 -12.46 -35.41 24.71
C GLU A 119 -12.64 -34.26 23.72
N ARG A 120 -13.88 -34.02 23.26
CA ARG A 120 -14.19 -32.87 22.41
C ARG A 120 -13.99 -31.57 23.18
N LEU A 121 -14.49 -31.48 24.42
CA LEU A 121 -14.34 -30.30 25.27
C LEU A 121 -12.88 -30.01 25.64
N ASP A 122 -12.06 -31.04 25.88
CA ASP A 122 -10.62 -30.89 26.16
C ASP A 122 -9.84 -30.25 25.00
N ARG A 123 -10.40 -30.29 23.77
CA ARG A 123 -9.85 -29.64 22.58
C ARG A 123 -10.48 -28.29 22.27
N THR A 124 -11.41 -27.82 23.09
CA THR A 124 -12.01 -26.48 22.96
C THR A 124 -11.21 -25.44 23.75
N VAL A 125 -11.35 -24.17 23.37
CA VAL A 125 -10.81 -23.06 24.16
C VAL A 125 -11.75 -22.78 25.33
N SER A 126 -11.27 -22.96 26.55
CA SER A 126 -12.01 -22.67 27.77
C SER A 126 -11.42 -21.49 28.55
N LEU A 127 -12.25 -20.75 29.25
CA LEU A 127 -11.78 -19.76 30.21
C LEU A 127 -11.15 -20.44 31.44
N ARG A 128 -10.32 -19.67 32.15
CA ARG A 128 -9.75 -20.09 33.43
C ARG A 128 -10.87 -20.34 34.44
N LEU A 129 -10.68 -21.33 35.32
CA LEU A 129 -11.61 -21.66 36.41
C LEU A 129 -11.96 -20.45 37.32
N SER A 130 -11.03 -19.51 37.51
CA SER A 130 -11.25 -18.31 38.32
C SER A 130 -11.93 -17.16 37.56
N SER A 131 -12.31 -17.34 36.30
CA SER A 131 -12.99 -16.31 35.51
C SER A 131 -14.40 -16.09 36.04
N ALA A 132 -14.76 -14.84 36.30
CA ALA A 132 -16.12 -14.45 36.64
C ALA A 132 -16.99 -14.16 35.39
N VAL A 133 -16.38 -14.10 34.20
CA VAL A 133 -17.08 -13.85 32.93
C VAL A 133 -17.89 -15.09 32.55
N THR A 134 -19.17 -14.90 32.25
CA THR A 134 -20.11 -15.95 31.85
C THR A 134 -20.80 -15.56 30.54
N GLY A 135 -21.30 -16.54 29.77
CA GLY A 135 -22.01 -16.27 28.52
C GLY A 135 -21.13 -15.73 27.39
N VAL A 136 -19.84 -16.10 27.36
CA VAL A 136 -18.96 -15.74 26.25
C VAL A 136 -19.40 -16.53 25.01
N GLU A 137 -19.69 -15.80 23.94
CA GLU A 137 -20.14 -16.35 22.67
C GLU A 137 -19.15 -15.97 21.57
N VAL A 138 -18.90 -16.89 20.64
CA VAL A 138 -18.07 -16.60 19.46
C VAL A 138 -18.97 -15.91 18.43
N PRO A 139 -18.68 -14.66 18.02
CA PRO A 139 -19.46 -13.96 17.01
C PRO A 139 -19.31 -14.63 15.63
N ASP A 140 -20.29 -14.41 14.75
CA ASP A 140 -20.25 -14.93 13.38
C ASP A 140 -18.97 -14.52 12.65
N PRO A 141 -18.32 -15.43 11.91
CA PRO A 141 -17.04 -15.14 11.27
C PRO A 141 -17.20 -14.08 10.18
N GLN A 142 -16.37 -13.04 10.24
CA GLN A 142 -16.33 -11.98 9.23
C GLN A 142 -15.03 -12.07 8.43
N PRO A 143 -15.09 -12.04 7.08
CA PRO A 143 -13.88 -12.10 6.25
C PRO A 143 -12.88 -10.99 6.60
N GLY A 144 -11.62 -11.35 6.79
CA GLY A 144 -10.52 -10.42 7.08
C GLY A 144 -10.48 -9.86 8.51
N ARG A 145 -11.42 -10.23 9.39
CA ARG A 145 -11.45 -9.81 10.79
C ARG A 145 -10.81 -10.83 11.72
N VAL A 146 -10.32 -10.36 12.86
CA VAL A 146 -9.80 -11.22 13.94
C VAL A 146 -10.75 -11.26 15.12
N LEU A 147 -10.73 -12.39 15.82
CA LEU A 147 -11.44 -12.57 17.08
C LEU A 147 -10.65 -11.91 18.22
N ALA A 148 -11.27 -10.97 18.93
CA ALA A 148 -10.67 -10.24 20.04
C ALA A 148 -11.69 -10.03 21.17
N TRP A 149 -11.21 -9.68 22.37
CA TRP A 149 -12.10 -9.21 23.44
C TRP A 149 -12.74 -7.87 23.05
N ASN A 150 -14.00 -7.67 23.42
CA ASN A 150 -14.67 -6.38 23.28
C ASN A 150 -14.10 -5.36 24.30
N GLU A 151 -14.54 -4.10 24.21
CA GLU A 151 -14.05 -3.02 25.07
C GLU A 151 -14.37 -3.20 26.56
N ASN A 152 -15.44 -3.93 26.86
CA ASN A 152 -15.85 -4.23 28.24
C ASN A 152 -15.10 -5.43 28.83
N GLY A 153 -14.40 -6.22 28.00
CA GLY A 153 -13.69 -7.44 28.41
C GLY A 153 -14.62 -8.58 28.85
N ASP A 154 -15.91 -8.51 28.54
CA ASP A 154 -16.93 -9.47 28.97
C ASP A 154 -17.35 -10.44 27.86
N ASN A 155 -17.04 -10.14 26.60
CA ASN A 155 -17.36 -11.02 25.48
C ASN A 155 -16.38 -10.86 24.29
N LEU A 156 -16.48 -11.75 23.32
CA LEU A 156 -15.68 -11.71 22.09
C LEU A 156 -16.36 -10.88 21.00
N ALA A 157 -15.55 -10.24 20.17
CA ALA A 157 -15.99 -9.44 19.04
C ALA A 157 -15.00 -9.57 17.87
N ASN A 158 -15.52 -9.48 16.65
CA ASN A 158 -14.68 -9.34 15.47
C ASN A 158 -14.10 -7.92 15.39
N ARG A 159 -12.79 -7.81 15.27
CA ARG A 159 -12.09 -6.52 15.15
C ARG A 159 -11.15 -6.51 13.94
N GLU A 160 -10.88 -5.30 13.45
CA GLU A 160 -9.80 -5.09 12.47
C GLU A 160 -8.45 -5.19 13.18
N LEU A 161 -7.47 -5.82 12.52
CA LEU A 161 -6.13 -5.98 13.06
C LEU A 161 -5.44 -4.62 13.30
N ALA A 162 -5.66 -3.66 12.41
CA ALA A 162 -5.16 -2.29 12.53
C ALA A 162 -5.80 -1.50 13.68
N ALA A 163 -7.07 -1.79 14.02
CA ALA A 163 -7.80 -1.10 15.08
C ALA A 163 -7.37 -1.54 16.49
N GLN A 164 -6.55 -2.58 16.61
CA GLN A 164 -6.01 -3.06 17.89
C GLN A 164 -4.59 -2.55 18.19
N GLY A 165 -4.02 -1.71 17.33
CA GLY A 165 -2.67 -1.16 17.52
C GLY A 165 -1.53 -2.20 17.47
N LEU A 166 -1.84 -3.45 17.11
CA LEU A 166 -0.87 -4.55 16.94
C LEU A 166 -0.04 -4.40 15.67
N LEU A 167 -0.56 -3.67 14.67
CA LEU A 167 0.25 -2.98 13.70
C LEU A 167 0.46 -1.57 14.24
N ALA A 168 1.65 -1.28 14.77
CA ALA A 168 2.01 0.07 15.13
C ALA A 168 1.96 0.90 13.85
N LEU A 169 0.88 1.67 13.68
CA LEU A 169 0.82 2.70 12.66
C LEU A 169 1.27 4.01 13.35
N PRO A 170 2.31 4.65 12.82
CA PRO A 170 2.95 4.35 11.54
C PRO A 170 4.02 3.25 11.67
N LEU A 171 4.07 2.36 10.67
CA LEU A 171 4.98 1.22 10.66
C LEU A 171 6.42 1.72 10.53
N ALA A 172 7.35 1.19 11.34
CA ALA A 172 8.74 1.65 11.33
C ALA A 172 9.41 1.48 9.95
N VAL A 173 10.37 2.35 9.63
CA VAL A 173 11.13 2.28 8.36
C VAL A 173 11.85 0.94 8.20
N SER A 174 12.35 0.36 9.29
CA SER A 174 12.97 -0.97 9.31
C SER A 174 12.03 -2.12 8.93
N GLN A 175 10.71 -1.88 8.95
CA GLN A 175 9.67 -2.82 8.59
C GLN A 175 8.97 -2.45 7.27
N GLY A 176 9.57 -1.54 6.48
CA GLY A 176 9.05 -1.10 5.18
C GLY A 176 7.95 -0.04 5.26
N GLY A 177 7.72 0.56 6.43
CA GLY A 177 6.83 1.71 6.61
C GLY A 177 7.55 3.05 6.54
N THR A 178 6.84 4.11 6.91
CA THR A 178 7.40 5.47 6.93
C THR A 178 7.73 5.94 8.34
N GLY A 179 7.25 5.27 9.39
CA GLY A 179 7.43 5.68 10.79
C GLY A 179 6.74 6.99 11.15
N GLU A 180 5.92 7.56 10.26
CA GLU A 180 5.38 8.91 10.39
C GLU A 180 3.86 9.01 10.16
N GLN A 181 3.21 9.89 10.92
CA GLN A 181 1.74 10.08 10.93
C GLN A 181 1.24 11.15 9.96
N THR A 182 2.13 11.86 9.27
CA THR A 182 1.75 12.92 8.32
C THR A 182 2.44 12.73 6.97
N PRO A 183 1.82 13.16 5.85
CA PRO A 183 2.44 13.04 4.52
C PRO A 183 3.80 13.72 4.42
N GLY A 184 3.99 14.89 5.04
CA GLY A 184 5.25 15.64 5.00
C GLY A 184 6.38 14.94 5.77
N ALA A 185 6.08 14.42 6.96
CA ALA A 185 7.05 13.65 7.73
C ALA A 185 7.36 12.29 7.07
N ALA A 186 6.35 11.62 6.49
CA ALA A 186 6.54 10.38 5.75
C ALA A 186 7.42 10.56 4.51
N LEU A 187 7.28 11.69 3.80
CA LEU A 187 8.15 12.05 2.68
C LEU A 187 9.60 12.25 3.15
N ALA A 188 9.79 13.00 4.24
CA ALA A 188 11.11 13.23 4.82
C ALA A 188 11.78 11.92 5.29
N ALA A 189 11.01 11.00 5.90
CA ALA A 189 11.50 9.70 6.35
C ALA A 189 11.95 8.80 5.19
N LEU A 190 11.42 9.00 3.98
CA LEU A 190 11.84 8.31 2.76
C LEU A 190 12.96 9.05 2.00
N GLY A 191 13.53 10.10 2.59
CA GLY A 191 14.57 10.93 1.98
C GLY A 191 14.07 11.90 0.91
N GLY A 192 12.75 12.10 0.82
CA GLY A 192 12.17 13.14 0.00
C GLY A 192 12.19 14.49 0.73
N GLU A 193 12.85 15.48 0.17
CA GLU A 193 12.68 16.85 0.60
C GLU A 193 11.42 17.42 -0.06
N PRO A 194 10.51 18.10 0.68
CA PRO A 194 9.39 18.80 0.06
C PRO A 194 9.95 19.73 -1.02
N ALA A 195 9.39 19.69 -2.23
CA ALA A 195 9.81 20.57 -3.30
C ALA A 195 9.71 22.02 -2.82
N ASP A 196 10.85 22.65 -2.55
CA ASP A 196 10.90 24.03 -2.08
C ASP A 196 10.37 24.93 -3.22
N PRO A 197 9.19 25.54 -3.04
CA PRO A 197 8.61 26.39 -4.07
C PRO A 197 9.47 27.63 -4.33
N ASP A 198 10.33 28.03 -3.39
CA ASP A 198 11.27 29.11 -3.56
C ASP A 198 12.47 28.68 -4.40
N ILE A 199 12.94 27.41 -4.33
CA ILE A 199 13.97 26.89 -5.24
C ILE A 199 13.43 26.70 -6.66
N LEU A 200 12.17 26.30 -6.80
CA LEU A 200 11.53 26.11 -8.12
C LEU A 200 11.09 27.42 -8.77
N LYS A 201 10.96 28.51 -8.01
CA LYS A 201 10.58 29.85 -8.50
C LYS A 201 11.69 30.89 -8.37
N ALA A 202 12.83 30.55 -7.78
CA ALA A 202 13.97 31.45 -7.71
C ALA A 202 14.58 31.60 -9.10
N ASP A 203 14.62 32.83 -9.57
CA ASP A 203 15.41 33.23 -10.73
C ASP A 203 16.89 32.89 -10.47
N ARG A 204 17.36 31.76 -11.00
CA ARG A 204 18.78 31.48 -11.05
C ARG A 204 19.42 32.44 -12.05
N ALA A 205 20.32 33.30 -11.55
CA ALA A 205 21.15 34.15 -12.39
C ALA A 205 21.84 33.29 -13.46
N GLY A 206 21.52 33.56 -14.74
CA GLY A 206 22.15 32.91 -15.89
C GLY A 206 21.26 32.00 -16.75
N GLN A 207 19.96 31.84 -16.48
CA GLN A 207 19.04 31.14 -17.39
C GLN A 207 17.75 31.92 -17.65
N SER A 208 17.83 33.07 -18.35
CA SER A 208 16.65 33.79 -18.84
C SER A 208 16.64 33.90 -20.37
N LEU A 209 16.67 32.76 -21.07
CA LEU A 209 16.42 32.73 -22.51
C LEU A 209 14.95 33.08 -22.87
N LEU A 210 14.07 33.26 -21.88
CA LEU A 210 12.63 33.51 -22.06
C LEU A 210 12.18 34.96 -21.79
N VAL A 211 13.09 35.88 -21.43
CA VAL A 211 12.73 37.30 -21.13
C VAL A 211 13.10 38.25 -22.29
N SER A 212 13.83 37.80 -23.32
CA SER A 212 14.26 38.69 -24.42
C SER A 212 13.18 39.00 -25.47
N VAL A 213 12.05 38.30 -25.45
CA VAL A 213 11.03 38.34 -26.52
C VAL A 213 9.82 39.23 -26.16
N ALA A 214 9.69 39.71 -24.92
CA ALA A 214 8.43 40.27 -24.43
C ALA A 214 8.50 41.63 -23.69
N GLU A 215 9.62 42.36 -23.71
CA GLU A 215 9.65 43.73 -23.13
C GLU A 215 9.28 44.80 -24.17
N PRO A 216 8.29 45.68 -23.89
CA PRO A 216 7.85 46.73 -24.82
C PRO A 216 8.91 47.84 -24.96
N TYR A 217 9.08 48.35 -26.18
CA TYR A 217 9.99 49.47 -26.48
C TYR A 217 9.62 50.73 -25.67
N VAL A 218 10.62 51.46 -25.17
CA VAL A 218 10.41 52.82 -24.65
C VAL A 218 10.16 53.75 -25.84
N ALA A 219 8.93 54.25 -25.97
CA ALA A 219 8.54 55.16 -27.03
C ALA A 219 8.92 56.60 -26.67
N VAL A 220 9.69 57.25 -27.53
CA VAL A 220 10.08 58.65 -27.41
C VAL A 220 9.37 59.44 -28.51
N GLN A 221 8.52 60.41 -28.13
CA GLN A 221 7.84 61.33 -29.05
C GLN A 221 8.60 62.67 -29.12
N ASP A 222 8.93 63.04 -30.36
CA ASP A 222 9.59 64.25 -30.88
C ASP A 222 10.04 65.37 -29.91
N ALA A 223 11.04 65.07 -29.06
CA ALA A 223 11.77 66.09 -28.29
C ALA A 223 13.04 66.56 -29.04
N VAL A 224 13.36 67.87 -28.95
CA VAL A 224 14.57 68.48 -29.57
C VAL A 224 15.87 67.84 -29.07
N VAL A 225 15.84 67.31 -27.84
CA VAL A 225 16.83 66.38 -27.30
C VAL A 225 16.01 65.27 -26.61
N PRO A 226 15.96 64.05 -27.13
CA PRO A 226 15.28 62.96 -26.44
C PRO A 226 15.98 62.70 -25.09
N GLU A 227 15.22 62.69 -24.00
CA GLU A 227 15.73 62.34 -22.66
C GLU A 227 15.97 60.83 -22.62
N VAL A 228 17.09 60.40 -23.22
CA VAL A 228 17.50 58.99 -23.27
C VAL A 228 18.24 58.67 -21.97
N ASP A 229 17.55 58.07 -21.02
CA ASP A 229 18.20 57.48 -19.85
C ASP A 229 18.91 56.19 -20.25
N LEU A 230 20.24 56.26 -20.40
CA LEU A 230 21.08 55.11 -20.76
C LEU A 230 21.24 54.11 -19.61
N ASN A 231 20.88 54.49 -18.37
CA ASN A 231 20.85 53.57 -17.23
C ASN A 231 19.57 52.72 -17.22
N ALA A 232 18.56 53.12 -18.00
CA ALA A 232 17.37 52.32 -18.28
C ALA A 232 17.56 51.49 -19.59
N ARG A 233 17.01 50.27 -19.61
CA ARG A 233 17.38 49.17 -20.54
C ARG A 233 17.32 49.51 -22.05
N GLY A 234 18.20 48.85 -22.81
CA GLY A 234 18.67 49.24 -24.15
C GLY A 234 17.81 48.96 -25.38
N ARG A 235 16.50 49.26 -25.37
CA ARG A 235 15.68 49.27 -26.60
C ARG A 235 14.70 50.45 -26.66
N PHE A 236 14.91 51.33 -27.63
CA PHE A 236 14.15 52.57 -27.83
C PHE A 236 13.46 52.59 -29.18
N VAL A 237 12.27 53.19 -29.24
CA VAL A 237 11.59 53.56 -30.49
C VAL A 237 11.44 55.07 -30.53
N TRP A 238 11.92 55.69 -31.60
CA TRP A 238 11.77 57.12 -31.84
C TRP A 238 11.03 57.33 -33.16
N THR A 239 9.96 58.12 -33.14
CA THR A 239 9.26 58.53 -34.37
C THR A 239 9.51 60.01 -34.61
N LEU A 240 9.98 60.36 -35.81
CA LEU A 240 10.26 61.74 -36.19
C LEU A 240 8.98 62.43 -36.69
N GLU A 241 8.76 63.67 -36.28
CA GLU A 241 7.68 64.55 -36.80
C GLU A 241 8.24 65.78 -37.55
N GLN A 242 9.57 65.92 -37.59
CA GLN A 242 10.32 66.92 -38.34
C GLN A 242 11.76 66.46 -38.55
N ASP A 243 12.56 67.19 -39.33
CA ASP A 243 13.99 66.86 -39.50
C ASP A 243 14.72 66.99 -38.16
N ARG A 244 15.46 65.93 -37.78
CA ARG A 244 16.11 65.83 -36.46
C ARG A 244 17.57 65.41 -36.55
N MET A 245 18.31 65.77 -35.51
CA MET A 245 19.66 65.31 -35.27
C MET A 245 19.63 64.29 -34.13
N PHE A 246 20.24 63.12 -34.35
CA PHE A 246 20.48 62.14 -33.31
C PHE A 246 21.54 62.67 -32.35
N PRO A 247 21.22 62.89 -31.06
CA PRO A 247 22.12 63.55 -30.13
C PRO A 247 23.33 62.68 -29.79
N LEU A 248 24.44 63.30 -29.40
CA LEU A 248 25.58 62.58 -28.84
C LEU A 248 25.23 61.98 -27.48
N LEU A 249 25.17 60.65 -27.42
CA LEU A 249 24.94 59.85 -26.21
C LEU A 249 26.27 59.34 -25.64
N VAL A 250 26.53 59.60 -24.35
CA VAL A 250 27.76 59.20 -23.65
C VAL A 250 27.43 58.24 -22.50
N PRO A 251 27.31 56.93 -22.76
CA PRO A 251 27.04 55.93 -21.73
C PRO A 251 28.17 55.87 -20.70
N GLN A 252 27.82 55.60 -19.43
CA GLN A 252 28.77 55.48 -18.32
C GLN A 252 29.07 54.01 -17.95
N GLU A 253 28.24 53.06 -18.43
CA GLU A 253 28.38 51.62 -18.16
C GLU A 253 28.62 50.83 -19.46
N GLN A 254 29.32 49.69 -19.39
CA GLN A 254 29.51 48.81 -20.56
C GLN A 254 28.15 48.22 -20.99
N GLY A 255 27.80 48.35 -22.28
CA GLY A 255 26.48 47.92 -22.75
C GLY A 255 26.22 48.16 -24.23
N GLU A 256 25.04 47.71 -24.67
CA GLU A 256 24.53 47.88 -26.03
C GLU A 256 23.08 48.42 -25.97
N TRP A 257 22.82 49.49 -26.71
CA TRP A 257 21.50 50.13 -26.79
C TRP A 257 21.03 50.20 -28.24
N HIS A 258 19.83 49.71 -28.50
CA HIS A 258 19.22 49.66 -29.83
C HIS A 258 18.14 50.73 -29.96
N PHE A 259 18.21 51.51 -31.02
CA PHE A 259 17.26 52.57 -31.35
C PHE A 259 16.62 52.23 -32.70
N ASN A 260 15.31 52.02 -32.73
CA ASN A 260 14.54 51.95 -33.97
C ASN A 260 13.93 53.33 -34.23
N ILE A 261 14.43 54.04 -35.24
CA ILE A 261 13.98 55.39 -35.58
C ILE A 261 13.14 55.33 -36.85
N TYR A 262 11.87 55.72 -36.75
CA TYR A 262 10.94 55.83 -37.88
C TYR A 262 10.94 57.27 -38.39
N THR A 263 11.34 57.47 -39.65
CA THR A 263 11.60 58.81 -40.20
C THR A 263 10.34 59.56 -40.61
N GLN A 264 9.27 58.85 -41.00
CA GLN A 264 8.02 59.44 -41.50
C GLN A 264 8.24 60.46 -42.65
N GLY A 265 9.31 60.29 -43.44
CA GLY A 265 9.69 61.19 -44.52
C GLY A 265 10.59 62.38 -44.11
N HIS A 266 11.01 62.46 -42.85
CA HIS A 266 11.93 63.48 -42.33
C HIS A 266 13.38 63.01 -42.33
N ALA A 267 14.32 63.95 -42.47
CA ALA A 267 15.75 63.66 -42.46
C ALA A 267 16.28 63.41 -41.04
N LEU A 268 17.08 62.35 -40.89
CA LEU A 268 17.87 62.08 -39.69
C LEU A 268 19.34 62.40 -39.94
N THR A 269 19.91 63.30 -39.15
CA THR A 269 21.35 63.60 -39.16
C THR A 269 22.00 63.10 -37.87
N LEU A 270 23.30 62.81 -37.88
CA LEU A 270 24.04 62.43 -36.66
C LEU A 270 24.79 63.64 -36.10
N ASP A 271 24.87 63.74 -34.78
CA ASP A 271 25.72 64.72 -34.11
C ASP A 271 27.19 64.60 -34.58
N PRO A 272 27.88 65.70 -34.93
CA PRO A 272 29.28 65.68 -35.36
C PRO A 272 30.25 64.99 -34.37
N GLY A 273 29.89 64.89 -33.09
CA GLY A 273 30.65 64.15 -32.08
C GLY A 273 30.80 62.65 -32.34
N TYR A 274 29.98 62.09 -33.24
CA TYR A 274 30.11 60.71 -33.73
C TYR A 274 31.12 60.54 -34.87
N ALA A 275 31.70 61.62 -35.41
CA ALA A 275 32.66 61.55 -36.51
C ALA A 275 33.85 60.62 -36.18
N GLY A 276 34.09 59.64 -37.06
CA GLY A 276 35.15 58.63 -36.87
C GLY A 276 34.83 57.53 -35.85
N ARG A 277 33.61 57.52 -35.28
CA ARG A 277 33.09 56.50 -34.35
C ARG A 277 31.78 55.86 -34.85
N THR A 278 31.50 56.01 -36.14
CA THR A 278 30.31 55.45 -36.81
C THR A 278 30.69 54.32 -37.75
N VAL A 279 29.82 53.32 -37.81
CA VAL A 279 29.85 52.27 -38.83
C VAL A 279 28.54 52.40 -39.61
N GLY A 280 28.61 53.04 -40.78
CA GLY A 280 27.45 53.41 -41.60
C GLY A 280 26.98 54.86 -41.39
N GLU A 281 26.09 55.33 -42.27
CA GLU A 281 25.47 56.65 -42.22
C GLU A 281 23.96 56.53 -42.52
N PRO A 282 23.09 57.37 -41.92
CA PRO A 282 21.67 57.39 -42.25
C PRO A 282 21.45 57.74 -43.73
N GLU A 283 20.78 56.85 -44.46
CA GLU A 283 20.40 57.09 -45.86
C GLU A 283 19.20 58.05 -45.97
N ALA A 284 19.29 59.03 -46.88
CA ALA A 284 18.19 59.94 -47.14
C ALA A 284 17.01 59.20 -47.79
N GLY A 285 15.84 59.25 -47.14
CA GLY A 285 14.59 58.66 -47.64
C GLY A 285 14.29 57.23 -47.18
N ALA A 286 15.08 56.66 -46.25
CA ALA A 286 14.72 55.39 -45.62
C ALA A 286 13.56 55.58 -44.63
N ASP A 287 12.60 54.65 -44.61
CA ASP A 287 11.45 54.70 -43.68
C ASP A 287 11.87 54.44 -42.22
N MET A 288 12.97 53.71 -42.03
CA MET A 288 13.50 53.38 -40.71
C MET A 288 15.04 53.29 -40.69
N HIS A 289 15.63 53.83 -39.62
CA HIS A 289 17.02 53.57 -39.24
C HIS A 289 17.07 52.74 -37.96
N ARG A 290 17.87 51.68 -37.95
CA ARG A 290 18.24 50.99 -36.72
C ARG A 290 19.65 51.42 -36.32
N LEU A 291 19.76 52.09 -35.19
CA LEU A 291 21.06 52.43 -34.61
C LEU A 291 21.35 51.54 -33.42
N ALA A 292 22.58 51.03 -33.35
CA ALA A 292 23.10 50.33 -32.18
C ALA A 292 24.28 51.13 -31.63
N LEU A 293 24.12 51.66 -30.42
CA LEU A 293 25.21 52.27 -29.67
C LEU A 293 25.86 51.16 -28.83
N VAL A 294 27.15 50.94 -29.03
CA VAL A 294 27.93 49.92 -28.30
C VAL A 294 29.00 50.64 -27.49
N HIS A 295 29.01 50.45 -26.17
CA HIS A 295 30.06 50.94 -25.29
C HIS A 295 30.83 49.76 -24.70
N ASP A 296 32.12 49.68 -25.01
CA ASP A 296 33.03 48.62 -24.54
C ASP A 296 33.72 48.95 -23.20
N GLY A 297 33.33 50.06 -22.56
CA GLY A 297 33.95 50.59 -21.33
C GLY A 297 35.11 51.56 -21.58
N VAL A 298 35.53 51.76 -22.83
CA VAL A 298 36.61 52.71 -23.20
C VAL A 298 36.15 53.70 -24.28
N SER A 299 35.36 53.24 -25.24
CA SER A 299 34.83 54.06 -26.34
C SER A 299 33.41 53.64 -26.70
N ALA A 300 32.65 54.57 -27.27
CA ALA A 300 31.31 54.29 -27.78
C ALA A 300 31.35 54.32 -29.31
N THR A 301 30.86 53.27 -29.96
CA THR A 301 30.73 53.16 -31.42
C THR A 301 29.25 53.09 -31.78
N LEU A 302 28.85 53.84 -32.82
CA LEU A 302 27.48 53.87 -33.32
C LEU A 302 27.39 53.12 -34.65
N CYS A 303 26.68 52.00 -34.67
CA CYS A 303 26.42 51.23 -35.87
C CYS A 303 25.06 51.62 -36.45
N VAL A 304 25.01 51.94 -37.75
CA VAL A 304 23.79 52.32 -38.46
C VAL A 304 23.42 51.22 -39.47
N ASP A 305 22.22 50.67 -39.33
CA ASP A 305 21.60 49.77 -40.30
C ASP A 305 20.35 50.45 -40.88
N ASN A 306 20.40 50.80 -42.17
CA ASN A 306 19.30 51.45 -42.87
C ASN A 306 18.33 50.37 -43.37
N ARG A 307 17.04 50.47 -43.02
CA ARG A 307 16.01 49.59 -43.58
C ARG A 307 15.03 50.41 -44.42
N GLY A 308 15.15 50.26 -45.72
CA GLY A 308 14.06 50.52 -46.65
C GLY A 308 13.15 49.29 -46.74
N VAL A 309 11.85 49.50 -46.97
CA VAL A 309 11.03 48.46 -47.62
C VAL A 309 11.38 48.43 -49.09
#